data_AF-A0A9X3ZM49-F1
#
_entry.id   AF-A0A9X3ZM49-F1
#
_cell.length_a   1.000
_cell.length_b   1.000
_cell.length_c   1.000
_cell.angle_alpha   90.00
_cell.angle_beta   90.00
_cell.angle_gamma   90.00
#
_symmetry.space_group_name_H-M   'P 1'
#
loop_
_entity.id
_entity.type
_entity.pdbx_description
1 polymer ?
#
loop_
_entity_poly.entity_id
_entity_poly.type
_entity_poly.pdbx_seq_one_letter_code
_entity_poly.pdbx_strand_id
1 'polypeptide(L)'
;MEAYATLINTILTRIVFNHMTMFLAFLFSSFYFMPPDLVADIDSKTPPFFPSWFPLSALGSIVITFIATAIWILFCNGVKAIYHHFRRSSKANSEEEQLISLIPNLSELEKGILVSACLGERIWNDDFKVKVAIEKLLHLNLIHYSWVADYYEINELIRPFIINELDKSAKSHH
;
A
#
# COMPACT_ATOMS: atom_id res chain seq x y z
N MET A 1 39.83 -1.67 -11.00
CA MET A 1 39.65 -3.03 -10.46
C MET A 1 38.68 -3.04 -9.28
N GLU A 2 38.87 -2.19 -8.28
CA GLU A 2 38.03 -2.14 -7.06
C GLU A 2 36.56 -1.82 -7.33
N ALA A 3 36.26 -0.79 -8.15
CA ALA A 3 34.88 -0.45 -8.51
C ALA A 3 34.12 -1.58 -9.25
N TYR A 4 34.82 -2.37 -10.07
CA TYR A 4 34.24 -3.53 -10.75
C TYR A 4 33.95 -4.67 -9.77
N ALA A 5 34.86 -4.95 -8.84
CA ALA A 5 34.65 -5.95 -7.79
C ALA A 5 33.48 -5.59 -6.88
N THR A 6 33.35 -4.31 -6.50
CA THR A 6 32.22 -3.83 -5.69
C THR A 6 30.90 -3.95 -6.44
N LEU A 7 30.88 -3.65 -7.73
CA LEU A 7 29.69 -3.76 -8.57
C LEU A 7 29.27 -5.24 -8.74
N ILE A 8 30.21 -6.13 -9.03
CA ILE A 8 29.98 -7.58 -9.12
C ILE A 8 29.48 -8.13 -7.77
N ASN A 9 30.11 -7.75 -6.67
CA ASN A 9 29.71 -8.19 -5.34
C ASN A 9 28.30 -7.70 -4.98
N THR A 10 27.95 -6.47 -5.37
CA THR A 10 26.61 -5.90 -5.18
C THR A 10 25.56 -6.66 -6.00
N ILE A 11 25.87 -7.01 -7.25
CA ILE A 11 24.97 -7.81 -8.10
C ILE A 11 24.77 -9.20 -7.49
N LEU A 12 25.84 -9.88 -7.09
CA LEU A 12 25.77 -11.21 -6.46
C LEU A 12 24.98 -11.17 -5.16
N THR A 13 25.34 -10.32 -4.21
CA THR A 13 24.73 -10.30 -2.87
C THR A 13 23.32 -9.72 -2.85
N ARG A 14 23.03 -8.64 -3.60
CA ARG A 14 21.70 -8.02 -3.54
C ARG A 14 20.69 -8.61 -4.50
N ILE A 15 21.12 -9.05 -5.69
CA ILE A 15 20.21 -9.51 -6.74
C ILE A 15 20.14 -11.03 -6.71
N VAL A 16 21.29 -11.70 -6.81
CA VAL A 16 21.32 -13.16 -6.92
C VAL A 16 20.93 -13.83 -5.59
N PHE A 17 21.44 -13.40 -4.44
CA PHE A 17 21.09 -14.08 -3.17
C PHE A 17 19.66 -13.80 -2.68
N ASN A 18 19.16 -12.57 -2.78
CA ASN A 18 17.79 -12.24 -2.31
C ASN A 18 16.69 -12.76 -3.24
N HIS A 19 16.99 -12.92 -4.53
CA HIS A 19 16.02 -13.40 -5.53
C HIS A 19 16.48 -14.71 -6.18
N MET A 20 17.30 -15.50 -5.48
CA MET A 20 18.02 -16.67 -6.02
C MET A 20 17.10 -17.65 -6.74
N THR A 21 15.96 -17.99 -6.14
CA THR A 21 14.99 -18.91 -6.72
C THR A 21 14.44 -18.40 -8.06
N MET A 22 14.09 -17.11 -8.13
CA MET A 22 13.57 -16.51 -9.36
C MET A 22 14.67 -16.26 -10.38
N PHE A 23 15.87 -15.89 -9.93
CA PHE A 23 17.04 -15.79 -10.78
C PHE A 23 17.35 -17.14 -11.45
N LEU A 24 17.34 -18.25 -10.69
CA LEU A 24 17.54 -19.60 -11.25
C LEU A 24 16.40 -20.01 -12.19
N ALA A 25 15.15 -19.64 -11.88
CA ALA A 25 14.02 -19.91 -12.76
C ALA A 25 14.14 -19.15 -14.10
N PHE A 26 14.53 -17.88 -14.06
CA PHE A 26 14.78 -17.09 -15.27
C PHE A 26 16.02 -17.59 -16.02
N LEU A 27 17.05 -18.03 -15.30
CA LEU A 27 18.23 -18.64 -15.91
C LEU A 27 17.83 -19.89 -16.67
N PHE A 28 17.12 -20.81 -16.02
CA PHE A 28 16.60 -22.02 -16.66
C PHE A 28 15.73 -21.67 -17.87
N SER A 29 14.80 -20.72 -17.72
CA SER A 29 13.91 -20.31 -18.80
C SER A 29 14.67 -19.70 -19.98
N SER A 30 15.70 -18.89 -19.70
CA SER A 30 16.49 -18.22 -20.74
C SER A 30 17.26 -19.22 -21.61
N PHE A 31 17.75 -20.33 -21.03
CA PHE A 31 18.42 -21.39 -21.77
C PHE A 31 17.42 -22.36 -22.41
N TYR A 32 16.37 -22.76 -21.69
CA TYR A 32 15.44 -23.79 -22.13
C TYR A 32 14.52 -23.32 -23.28
N PHE A 33 14.10 -22.06 -23.25
CA PHE A 33 13.22 -21.49 -24.27
C PHE A 33 13.98 -20.76 -25.39
N MET A 34 15.32 -20.79 -25.38
CA MET A 34 16.09 -20.21 -26.47
C MET A 34 15.94 -21.09 -27.73
N PRO A 35 15.45 -20.53 -28.86
CA PRO A 35 15.29 -21.33 -30.07
C PRO A 35 16.64 -21.87 -30.56
N PRO A 36 16.72 -23.16 -30.94
CA PRO A 36 17.99 -23.77 -31.36
C PRO A 36 18.59 -23.07 -32.59
N ASP A 37 17.74 -22.58 -33.50
CA ASP A 37 18.19 -21.82 -34.68
C ASP A 37 18.87 -20.49 -34.30
N LEU A 38 18.37 -19.84 -33.24
CA LEU A 38 18.95 -18.60 -32.72
C LEU A 38 20.27 -18.87 -31.99
N VAL A 39 20.35 -19.97 -31.24
CA VAL A 39 21.60 -20.43 -30.60
C VAL A 39 22.65 -20.67 -31.69
N ALA A 40 22.31 -21.41 -32.75
CA ALA A 40 23.22 -21.72 -33.83
C ALA A 40 23.71 -20.46 -34.58
N ASP A 41 22.83 -19.50 -34.87
CA ASP A 41 23.23 -18.24 -35.51
C ASP A 41 24.17 -17.41 -34.62
N ILE A 42 23.86 -17.30 -33.32
CA ILE A 42 24.67 -16.54 -32.36
C ILE A 42 26.03 -17.23 -32.14
N ASP A 43 26.04 -18.56 -32.05
CA ASP A 43 27.25 -19.33 -31.85
C ASP A 43 28.15 -19.29 -33.08
N SER A 44 27.58 -19.27 -34.29
CA SER A 44 28.34 -19.09 -35.55
C SER A 44 29.06 -17.74 -35.63
N LYS A 45 28.54 -16.72 -34.92
CA LYS A 45 29.11 -15.38 -34.82
C LYS A 45 29.99 -15.20 -33.59
N THR A 46 30.19 -16.26 -32.80
CA THR A 46 31.01 -16.21 -31.59
C THR A 46 32.47 -15.98 -31.98
N PRO A 47 33.09 -14.88 -31.52
CA PRO A 47 34.48 -14.61 -31.83
C PRO A 47 35.43 -15.69 -31.27
N PRO A 48 36.59 -15.94 -31.90
CA PRO A 48 37.53 -16.98 -31.51
C PRO A 48 38.21 -16.74 -30.14
N PHE A 49 37.99 -15.58 -29.51
CA PHE A 49 38.48 -15.29 -28.16
C PHE A 49 37.53 -15.80 -27.05
N PHE A 50 36.30 -16.22 -27.38
CA PHE A 50 35.41 -16.83 -26.40
C PHE A 50 35.82 -18.29 -26.13
N PRO A 51 35.74 -18.75 -24.87
CA PRO A 51 35.98 -20.15 -24.54
C PRO A 51 34.93 -21.05 -25.19
N SER A 52 35.32 -22.24 -25.65
CA SER A 52 34.39 -23.22 -26.24
C SER A 52 33.28 -23.69 -25.30
N TRP A 53 33.51 -23.58 -23.98
CA TRP A 53 32.52 -23.88 -22.94
C TRP A 53 31.60 -22.69 -22.61
N PHE A 54 31.86 -21.50 -23.15
CA PHE A 54 31.07 -20.29 -22.91
C PHE A 54 30.84 -19.52 -24.21
N PRO A 55 29.91 -19.98 -25.06
CA PRO A 55 29.58 -19.31 -26.31
C PRO A 55 28.78 -18.02 -26.07
N LEU A 56 28.65 -17.20 -27.12
CA LEU A 56 27.95 -15.91 -27.03
C LEU A 56 26.47 -16.06 -26.65
N SER A 57 25.83 -17.18 -27.02
CA SER A 57 24.46 -17.53 -26.62
C SER A 57 24.30 -17.70 -25.10
N ALA A 58 25.30 -18.27 -24.43
CA ALA A 58 25.32 -18.42 -22.98
C ALA A 58 25.44 -17.06 -22.26
N LEU A 59 26.27 -16.16 -22.80
CA LEU A 59 26.35 -14.78 -22.31
C LEU A 59 25.01 -14.06 -22.49
N GLY A 60 24.39 -14.18 -23.66
CA GLY A 60 23.07 -13.60 -23.94
C GLY A 60 22.00 -14.08 -22.96
N SER A 61 21.96 -15.38 -22.68
CA SER A 61 21.03 -15.99 -21.71
C SER A 61 21.23 -15.44 -20.30
N ILE A 62 22.49 -15.28 -19.87
CA ILE A 62 22.82 -14.66 -18.57
C ILE A 62 22.36 -13.20 -18.51
N VAL A 63 22.58 -12.41 -19.57
CA VAL A 63 22.15 -11.01 -19.63
C VAL A 63 20.62 -10.91 -19.56
N ILE A 64 19.90 -11.73 -20.33
CA ILE A 64 18.43 -11.80 -20.28
C ILE A 64 17.95 -12.16 -18.88
N THR A 65 18.61 -13.11 -18.22
CA THR A 65 18.30 -13.52 -16.85
C THR A 65 18.42 -12.36 -15.86
N PHE A 66 19.50 -11.57 -15.95
CA PHE A 66 19.67 -10.39 -15.09
C PHE A 66 18.59 -9.34 -15.34
N ILE A 67 18.23 -9.08 -16.61
CA ILE A 67 17.17 -8.13 -16.97
C ILE A 67 15.82 -8.62 -16.44
N ALA A 68 15.47 -9.89 -16.66
CA ALA A 68 14.24 -10.49 -16.18
C ALA A 68 14.14 -10.43 -14.65
N THR A 69 15.24 -10.73 -13.96
CA THR A 69 15.32 -10.64 -12.50
C THR A 69 15.13 -9.19 -12.02
N ALA A 70 15.72 -8.20 -12.68
CA ALA A 70 15.53 -6.79 -12.34
C ALA A 70 14.07 -6.34 -12.52
N ILE A 71 13.42 -6.74 -13.62
CA ILE A 71 12.00 -6.48 -13.86
C ILE A 71 11.13 -7.12 -12.77
N TRP A 72 11.44 -8.36 -12.41
CA TRP A 72 10.72 -9.07 -11.34
C TRP A 72 10.81 -8.36 -9.99
N ILE A 73 11.99 -7.82 -9.63
CA ILE A 73 12.19 -7.06 -8.39
C ILE A 73 11.31 -5.80 -8.39
N LEU A 74 11.30 -5.05 -9.49
CA LEU A 74 10.45 -3.87 -9.62
C LEU A 74 8.96 -4.23 -9.51
N PHE A 75 8.56 -5.33 -10.14
CA PHE A 75 7.19 -5.83 -10.06
C PHE A 75 6.80 -6.20 -8.62
N CYS A 76 7.63 -6.97 -7.91
CA CYS A 76 7.36 -7.38 -6.53
C CYS A 76 7.23 -6.17 -5.59
N ASN A 77 8.10 -5.18 -5.75
CA ASN A 77 8.05 -3.95 -4.96
C ASN A 77 6.77 -3.15 -5.26
N GLY A 78 6.37 -3.06 -6.53
CA GLY A 78 5.11 -2.43 -6.95
C GLY A 78 3.89 -3.13 -6.36
N VAL A 79 3.79 -4.47 -6.50
CA VAL A 79 2.70 -5.27 -5.96
C VAL A 79 2.62 -5.16 -4.44
N LYS A 80 3.76 -5.16 -3.74
CA LYS A 80 3.80 -5.01 -2.28
C LYS A 80 3.28 -3.65 -1.82
N ALA A 81 3.64 -2.57 -2.52
CA ALA A 81 3.15 -1.24 -2.24
C ALA A 81 1.62 -1.14 -2.45
N ILE A 82 1.14 -1.70 -3.56
CA ILE A 82 -0.29 -1.76 -3.89
C ILE A 82 -1.04 -2.58 -2.84
N TYR A 83 -0.56 -3.77 -2.49
CA TYR A 83 -1.17 -4.62 -1.47
C TYR A 83 -1.26 -3.92 -0.11
N HIS A 84 -0.19 -3.23 0.31
CA HIS A 84 -0.20 -2.50 1.57
C HIS A 84 -1.19 -1.33 1.55
N HIS A 85 -1.31 -0.63 0.41
CA HIS A 85 -2.30 0.42 0.23
C HIS A 85 -3.73 -0.13 0.29
N PHE A 86 -4.03 -1.20 -0.44
CA PHE A 86 -5.35 -1.84 -0.41
C PHE A 86 -5.70 -2.41 0.96
N ARG A 87 -4.74 -3.04 1.64
CA ARG A 87 -4.98 -3.57 3.00
C ARG A 87 -5.25 -2.45 4.00
N ARG A 88 -4.56 -1.32 3.88
CA ARG A 88 -4.81 -0.15 4.74
C ARG A 88 -6.16 0.49 4.45
N SER A 89 -6.51 0.66 3.17
CA SER A 89 -7.82 1.16 2.75
C SER A 89 -8.95 0.22 3.18
N SER A 90 -8.81 -1.10 3.03
CA SER A 90 -9.83 -2.06 3.45
C SER A 90 -10.06 -2.04 4.96
N LYS A 91 -9.01 -1.90 5.77
CA LYS A 91 -9.15 -1.72 7.22
C LYS A 91 -9.87 -0.41 7.56
N ALA A 92 -9.48 0.69 6.93
CA ALA A 92 -10.15 1.98 7.13
C ALA A 92 -11.63 1.92 6.75
N ASN A 93 -11.98 1.28 5.63
CA ASN A 93 -13.37 1.09 5.21
C ASN A 93 -14.14 0.21 6.20
N SER A 94 -13.52 -0.85 6.72
CA SER A 94 -14.16 -1.71 7.73
C SER A 94 -14.41 -0.98 9.05
N GLU A 95 -13.48 -0.12 9.48
CA GLU A 95 -13.65 0.72 10.67
C GLU A 95 -14.71 1.80 10.41
N GLU A 96 -14.73 2.40 9.23
CA GLU A 96 -15.76 3.35 8.78
C GLU A 96 -17.15 2.72 8.81
N GLU A 97 -17.36 1.54 8.22
CA GLU A 97 -18.64 0.83 8.23
C GLU A 97 -19.10 0.49 9.66
N GLN A 98 -18.18 0.07 10.52
CA GLN A 98 -18.49 -0.19 11.93
C GLN A 98 -18.94 1.09 12.65
N LEU A 99 -18.21 2.20 12.49
CA LEU A 99 -18.56 3.48 13.11
C LEU A 99 -19.90 4.00 12.56
N ILE A 100 -20.12 3.93 11.24
CA ILE A 100 -21.39 4.33 10.62
C ILE A 100 -22.56 3.51 11.17
N SER A 101 -22.38 2.22 11.41
CA SER A 101 -23.43 1.36 11.98
C SER A 101 -23.84 1.74 13.41
N LEU A 102 -22.97 2.44 14.15
CA LEU A 102 -23.24 2.89 15.52
C LEU A 102 -24.05 4.19 15.57
N ILE A 103 -23.91 5.05 14.56
CA ILE A 103 -24.60 6.36 14.45
C ILE A 103 -26.13 6.26 14.62
N PRO A 104 -26.87 5.34 13.97
CA PRO A 104 -28.33 5.26 14.12
C PRO A 104 -28.77 4.82 15.52
N ASN A 105 -27.91 4.14 16.28
CA ASN A 105 -28.21 3.66 17.64
C ASN A 105 -27.97 4.72 18.73
N LEU A 106 -27.47 5.90 18.37
CA LEU A 106 -27.23 6.99 19.28
C LEU A 106 -28.54 7.67 19.72
N SER A 107 -28.56 8.17 20.95
CA SER A 107 -29.63 9.03 21.48
C SER A 107 -29.67 10.36 20.71
N GLU A 108 -30.83 11.02 20.67
CA GLU A 108 -30.98 12.34 20.05
C GLU A 108 -30.02 13.39 20.65
N LEU A 109 -29.72 13.29 21.94
CA LEU A 109 -28.74 14.14 22.61
C LEU A 109 -27.30 13.86 22.12
N GLU A 110 -26.96 12.60 21.91
CA GLU A 110 -25.65 12.18 21.39
C GLU A 110 -25.47 12.60 19.92
N LYS A 111 -26.52 12.48 19.10
CA LYS A 111 -26.52 12.98 17.72
C LYS A 111 -26.34 14.50 17.66
N GLY A 112 -27.00 15.24 18.55
CA GLY A 112 -26.83 16.69 18.65
C GLY A 112 -25.37 17.07 18.95
N ILE A 113 -24.74 16.39 19.93
CA ILE A 113 -23.33 16.60 20.27
C ILE A 113 -22.41 16.23 19.09
N LEU A 114 -22.71 15.15 18.37
CA LEU A 114 -21.95 14.71 17.21
C LEU A 114 -21.98 15.76 16.08
N VAL A 115 -23.15 16.37 15.84
CA VAL A 115 -23.32 17.44 14.85
C VAL A 115 -22.57 18.70 15.28
N SER A 116 -22.68 19.12 16.54
CA SER A 116 -21.90 20.26 17.06
C SER A 116 -20.39 20.02 16.96
N ALA A 117 -19.92 18.80 17.25
CA ALA A 117 -18.51 18.41 17.06
C ALA A 117 -18.09 18.43 15.57
N CYS A 118 -19.00 18.10 14.64
CA CYS A 118 -18.76 18.19 13.20
C CYS A 118 -18.66 19.65 12.73
N LEU A 119 -19.44 20.55 13.32
CA LEU A 119 -19.45 22.00 13.01
C LEU A 119 -18.29 22.75 13.70
N GLY A 120 -17.52 22.09 14.56
CA GLY A 120 -16.44 22.71 15.32
C GLY A 120 -16.96 23.65 16.43
N GLU A 121 -18.19 23.43 16.88
CA GLU A 121 -18.77 24.21 17.97
C GLU A 121 -18.21 23.74 19.32
N ARG A 122 -18.03 24.71 20.23
CA ARG A 122 -17.60 24.40 21.59
C ARG A 122 -18.78 23.83 22.38
N ILE A 123 -18.67 22.56 22.75
CA ILE A 123 -19.70 21.86 23.54
C ILE A 123 -19.48 22.16 25.02
N TRP A 124 -20.43 22.87 25.63
CA TRP A 124 -20.40 23.20 27.06
C TRP A 124 -20.78 21.98 27.90
N ASN A 125 -19.95 21.62 28.87
CA ASN A 125 -20.06 20.39 29.64
C ASN A 125 -20.68 20.60 31.04
N ASP A 126 -21.60 21.56 31.13
CA ASP A 126 -22.16 21.98 32.44
C ASP A 126 -23.28 21.05 32.93
N ASP A 127 -23.90 20.27 32.03
CA ASP A 127 -24.91 19.26 32.36
C ASP A 127 -24.29 17.86 32.45
N PHE A 128 -24.56 17.15 33.55
CA PHE A 128 -24.15 15.76 33.76
C PHE A 128 -24.56 14.85 32.61
N LYS A 129 -25.73 15.06 32.01
CA LYS A 129 -26.20 14.24 30.86
C LYS A 129 -25.35 14.43 29.62
N VAL A 130 -24.91 15.66 29.36
CA VAL A 130 -24.02 16.01 28.25
C VAL A 130 -22.65 15.39 28.48
N LYS A 131 -22.14 15.42 29.71
CA LYS A 131 -20.87 14.77 30.08
C LYS A 131 -20.86 13.28 29.78
N VAL A 132 -21.90 12.58 30.21
CA VAL A 132 -22.05 11.13 30.00
C VAL A 132 -22.14 10.80 28.51
N ALA A 133 -22.85 11.62 27.73
CA ALA A 133 -22.95 11.44 26.28
C ALA A 133 -21.60 11.65 25.58
N ILE A 134 -20.84 12.67 25.97
CA ILE A 134 -19.48 12.92 25.45
C ILE A 134 -18.55 11.74 25.77
N GLU A 135 -18.53 11.28 27.02
CA GLU A 135 -17.70 10.13 27.43
C GLU A 135 -18.05 8.87 26.64
N LYS A 136 -19.34 8.65 26.37
CA LYS A 136 -19.80 7.53 25.54
C LYS A 136 -19.38 7.67 24.08
N LEU A 137 -19.48 8.86 23.49
CA LEU A 137 -19.04 9.13 22.11
C LEU A 137 -17.51 9.00 21.95
N LEU A 138 -16.75 9.41 22.97
CA LEU A 138 -15.30 9.18 23.05
C LEU A 138 -14.98 7.69 23.13
N HIS A 139 -15.71 6.94 23.96
CA HIS A 139 -15.50 5.50 24.10
C HIS A 139 -15.81 4.72 22.81
N LEU A 140 -16.79 5.21 22.04
CA LEU A 140 -17.14 4.65 20.73
C LEU A 140 -16.22 5.13 19.58
N ASN A 141 -15.18 5.93 19.87
CA ASN A 141 -14.26 6.53 18.89
C ASN A 141 -14.96 7.35 17.79
N LEU A 142 -16.14 7.91 18.09
CA LEU A 142 -16.90 8.74 17.16
C LEU A 142 -16.40 10.19 17.19
N ILE A 143 -15.92 10.64 18.34
CA ILE A 143 -15.28 11.95 18.54
C ILE A 143 -13.93 11.77 19.23
N HIS A 144 -13.05 12.75 19.07
CA HIS A 144 -11.78 12.86 19.80
C HIS A 144 -11.59 14.27 20.32
N TYR A 145 -10.90 14.39 21.47
CA TYR A 145 -10.57 15.71 22.00
C TYR A 145 -9.32 16.27 21.30
N SER A 146 -9.46 17.46 20.70
CA SER A 146 -8.34 18.15 20.06
C SER A 146 -7.69 19.12 21.02
N TRP A 147 -6.49 18.78 21.48
CA TRP A 147 -5.68 19.67 22.35
C TRP A 147 -5.29 20.98 21.66
N VAL A 148 -5.25 20.99 20.32
CA VAL A 148 -4.88 22.17 19.53
C VAL A 148 -6.05 23.14 19.43
N ALA A 149 -7.25 22.60 19.27
CA ALA A 149 -8.45 23.38 18.98
C ALA A 149 -9.28 23.69 20.24
N ASP A 150 -9.01 23.00 21.36
CA ASP A 150 -9.74 23.13 22.64
C ASP A 150 -11.25 22.83 22.51
N TYR A 151 -11.58 21.92 21.60
CA TYR A 151 -12.93 21.38 21.39
C TYR A 151 -12.88 19.91 20.91
N TYR A 152 -14.05 19.26 20.87
CA TYR A 152 -14.20 17.90 20.37
C TYR A 152 -14.37 17.87 18.86
N GLU A 153 -13.53 17.11 18.18
CA GLU A 153 -13.60 16.90 16.74
C GLU A 153 -14.25 15.55 16.45
N ILE A 154 -15.00 15.49 15.35
CA ILE A 154 -15.52 14.22 14.85
C ILE A 154 -14.40 13.41 14.18
N ASN A 155 -14.47 12.09 14.31
CA ASN A 155 -13.57 11.17 13.62
C ASN A 155 -13.63 11.41 12.09
N GLU A 156 -12.47 11.59 11.47
CA GLU A 156 -12.34 11.93 10.05
C GLU A 156 -12.99 10.90 9.13
N LEU A 157 -13.04 9.62 9.53
CA LEU A 157 -13.64 8.54 8.75
C LEU A 157 -15.15 8.73 8.54
N ILE A 158 -15.85 9.24 9.56
CA ILE A 158 -17.32 9.42 9.52
C ILE A 158 -17.75 10.85 9.19
N ARG A 159 -16.80 11.81 9.17
CA ARG A 159 -17.07 13.21 8.85
C ARG A 159 -17.82 13.38 7.52
N PRO A 160 -17.43 12.75 6.40
CA PRO A 160 -18.13 12.90 5.12
C PRO A 160 -19.57 12.38 5.19
N PHE A 161 -19.78 11.27 5.91
CA PHE A 161 -21.10 10.66 6.09
C PHE A 161 -22.04 11.59 6.86
N ILE A 162 -21.58 12.16 7.98
CA ILE A 162 -22.37 13.10 8.78
C ILE A 162 -22.67 14.39 8.02
N ILE A 163 -21.72 14.94 7.27
CA ILE A 163 -21.96 16.11 6.42
C ILE A 163 -23.03 15.83 5.37
N ASN A 164 -23.03 14.63 4.76
CA ASN A 164 -24.03 14.24 3.78
C ASN A 164 -25.43 14.09 4.40
N GLU A 165 -25.55 13.51 5.60
CA GLU A 165 -26.82 13.44 6.34
C GLU A 165 -27.33 14.83 6.75
N LEU A 166 -26.44 15.73 7.15
CA LEU A 166 -26.77 17.13 7.42
C LEU A 166 -27.28 17.85 6.17
N ASP A 167 -26.64 17.67 5.02
CA ASP A 167 -27.07 18.27 3.76
C ASP A 167 -28.44 17.73 3.29
N LYS A 168 -28.70 16.43 3.45
CA LYS A 168 -30.02 15.82 3.17
C LYS A 168 -31.11 16.42 4.05
N SER A 169 -30.87 16.51 5.35
CA SER A 169 -31.85 17.08 6.30
C SER A 169 -32.11 18.56 6.02
N ALA A 170 -31.08 19.35 5.68
CA ALA A 170 -31.23 20.74 5.28
C ALA A 170 -32.07 20.91 4.00
N LYS A 171 -31.87 20.04 3.00
CA LYS A 171 -32.64 20.06 1.74
C LYS A 171 -34.08 19.57 1.89
N SER A 172 -34.37 18.72 2.89
CA SER A 172 -35.73 18.25 3.19
C SER A 172 -36.63 19.30 3.84
N HIS A 173 -36.05 20.38 4.38
CA HIS A 173 -36.78 21.46 5.05
C HIS A 173 -37.02 22.70 4.15
N HIS A 174 -36.67 22.60 2.87
CA HIS A 174 -36.96 23.59 1.82
C HIS A 174 -38.05 23.08 0.87
#